data_AF-A0A4P9WH01-F1
#
_entry.id   AF-A0A4P9WH01-F1
#
_cell.length_a   1.000
_cell.length_b   1.000
_cell.length_c   1.000
_cell.angle_alpha   90.00
_cell.angle_beta   90.00
_cell.angle_gamma   90.00
#
_symmetry.space_group_name_H-M   'P 1'
#
loop_
_entity.id
_entity.type
_entity.pdbx_description
1 polymer ?
#
loop_
_entity_poly.entity_id
_entity_poly.type
_entity_poly.pdbx_seq_one_letter_code
_entity_poly.pdbx_strand_id
1 'polypeptide(L)'
;MALAESFGIRVAFDGRERPEKLQVRVSMRYQFVFDRVFGEGEEFVVVIEDDLTAAVDFVDYFHGLAGAMRRDESIFCVSAWNDNAYPATSANSSVVRRGEHFMALGWMTSKRIYENNVKPHWENVGGRDWDWPFAQGMKSDHKFECLFPEVSRVHHERDQEGQAYSTSHGLQKDRFETMSLATIPKVPLNPDAVESTAYETSIHDFIADAIPITAFEDIFTYHHRNLVFRCEDCSSERRPVDGWKKLLEKRLGVYSFGIDGRVRGEHRGSVFIRHATNLVLIVGRDSEYYPGLPMPTTPVVPPGSDAKSWIAKSTRTIVGAAGQSCVEVCDATPGFVCDAQAMGFLNGCAVLAARVPECAAECKVVESKFAPLRDLEDGCAITWPRFINCESKEEGTSRICVCVKE
;
A
#
# COMPACT_ATOMS: atom_id res chain seq x y z
N MET A 1 -18.30 -18.29 28.54
CA MET A 1 -17.07 -18.26 29.36
C MET A 1 -16.46 -19.64 29.45
N ALA A 2 -17.15 -20.63 30.02
CA ALA A 2 -16.66 -22.01 30.13
C ALA A 2 -16.06 -22.60 28.83
N LEU A 3 -16.68 -22.34 27.68
CA LEU A 3 -16.14 -22.78 26.38
C LEU A 3 -14.80 -22.10 26.04
N ALA A 4 -14.74 -20.78 26.07
CA ALA A 4 -13.51 -20.04 25.76
C ALA A 4 -12.39 -20.37 26.77
N GLU A 5 -12.71 -20.42 28.07
CA GLU A 5 -11.77 -20.78 29.12
C GLU A 5 -11.25 -22.22 28.96
N SER A 6 -12.07 -23.15 28.46
CA SER A 6 -11.63 -24.52 28.17
C SER A 6 -10.59 -24.62 27.05
N PHE A 7 -10.52 -23.60 26.17
CA PHE A 7 -9.48 -23.45 25.15
C PHE A 7 -8.30 -22.59 25.63
N GLY A 8 -8.24 -22.23 26.93
CA GLY A 8 -7.21 -21.35 27.47
C GLY A 8 -7.37 -19.89 27.05
N ILE A 9 -8.53 -19.51 26.52
CA ILE A 9 -8.82 -18.13 26.11
C ILE A 9 -9.24 -17.34 27.34
N ARG A 10 -8.44 -16.32 27.69
CA ARG A 10 -8.79 -15.34 28.73
C ARG A 10 -9.99 -14.52 28.25
N VAL A 11 -11.05 -14.47 29.07
CA VAL A 11 -12.26 -13.69 28.77
C VAL A 11 -12.34 -12.49 29.70
N ALA A 12 -12.64 -11.32 29.14
CA ALA A 12 -12.91 -10.10 29.89
C ALA A 12 -14.27 -9.52 29.48
N PHE A 13 -15.00 -8.95 30.45
CA PHE A 13 -16.29 -8.32 30.22
C PHE A 13 -16.19 -6.81 30.41
N ASP A 14 -16.70 -6.07 29.42
CA ASP A 14 -16.85 -4.63 29.53
C ASP A 14 -18.16 -4.30 30.27
N GLY A 15 -18.05 -3.98 31.56
CA GLY A 15 -19.17 -3.65 32.43
C GLY A 15 -19.73 -2.24 32.27
N ARG A 16 -19.18 -1.42 31.35
CA ARG A 16 -19.67 -0.05 31.13
C ARG A 16 -21.05 -0.08 30.47
N GLU A 17 -21.83 0.96 30.73
CA GLU A 17 -23.13 1.14 30.09
C GLU A 17 -22.97 1.17 28.57
N ARG A 18 -23.85 0.47 27.85
CA ARG A 18 -23.78 0.34 26.39
C ARG A 18 -24.36 1.59 25.71
N PRO A 19 -23.56 2.43 25.04
CA PRO A 19 -24.09 3.60 24.34
C PRO A 19 -25.03 3.24 23.20
N GLU A 20 -25.96 4.13 22.86
CA GLU A 20 -26.85 3.94 21.70
C GLU A 20 -26.11 4.06 20.36
N LYS A 21 -25.22 5.04 20.21
CA LYS A 21 -24.49 5.29 18.97
C LYS A 21 -23.44 4.20 18.73
N LEU A 22 -23.45 3.58 17.53
CA LEU A 22 -22.53 2.49 17.18
C LEU A 22 -21.06 2.92 17.25
N GLN A 23 -20.73 4.06 16.65
CA GLN A 23 -19.39 4.65 16.68
C GLN A 23 -18.85 4.78 18.12
N VAL A 24 -19.67 5.26 19.05
CA VAL A 24 -19.30 5.41 20.46
C VAL A 24 -19.10 4.04 21.12
N ARG A 25 -19.95 3.06 20.80
CA ARG A 25 -19.79 1.66 21.27
C ARG A 25 -18.45 1.07 20.83
N VAL A 26 -18.09 1.24 19.56
CA VAL A 26 -16.83 0.74 19.00
C VAL A 26 -15.64 1.42 19.67
N SER A 27 -15.63 2.75 19.73
CA SER A 27 -14.59 3.53 20.41
C SER A 27 -14.41 3.12 21.88
N MET A 28 -15.50 3.00 22.63
CA MET A 28 -15.42 2.52 24.01
C MET A 28 -14.80 1.12 24.07
N ARG A 29 -15.23 0.18 23.22
CA ARG A 29 -14.72 -1.20 23.23
C ARG A 29 -13.21 -1.26 22.98
N TYR A 30 -12.70 -0.48 22.02
CA TYR A 30 -11.26 -0.35 21.78
C TYR A 30 -10.54 0.13 23.05
N GLN A 31 -11.00 1.21 23.69
CA GLN A 31 -10.40 1.72 24.94
C GLN A 31 -10.32 0.64 26.03
N PHE A 32 -11.40 -0.13 26.21
CA PHE A 32 -11.43 -1.19 27.22
C PHE A 32 -10.43 -2.30 26.94
N VAL A 33 -10.28 -2.71 25.68
CA VAL A 33 -9.29 -3.72 25.30
C VAL A 33 -7.89 -3.25 25.68
N PHE A 34 -7.52 -2.00 25.36
CA PHE A 34 -6.21 -1.45 25.72
C PHE A 34 -6.01 -1.33 27.23
N ASP A 35 -6.97 -0.73 27.94
CA ASP A 35 -6.91 -0.59 29.40
C ASP A 35 -6.79 -1.95 30.08
N ARG A 36 -7.46 -2.97 29.55
CA ARG A 36 -7.39 -4.34 30.08
C ARG A 36 -6.03 -4.98 29.82
N VAL A 37 -5.58 -5.03 28.56
CA VAL A 37 -4.34 -5.70 28.16
C VAL A 37 -3.13 -5.07 28.86
N PHE A 38 -3.04 -3.73 28.85
CA PHE A 38 -1.93 -3.04 29.51
C PHE A 38 -2.04 -3.01 31.04
N GLY A 39 -3.27 -3.08 31.58
CA GLY A 39 -3.51 -3.26 33.01
C GLY A 39 -3.06 -4.64 33.53
N GLU A 40 -3.05 -5.66 32.66
CA GLU A 40 -2.51 -7.00 32.96
C GLU A 40 -0.97 -7.06 32.89
N GLY A 41 -0.31 -6.00 32.44
CA GLY A 41 1.16 -5.89 32.41
C GLY A 41 1.82 -6.27 31.08
N GLU A 42 1.04 -6.51 30.03
CA GLU A 42 1.58 -6.75 28.69
C GLU A 42 2.31 -5.50 28.16
N GLU A 43 3.44 -5.69 27.46
CA GLU A 43 4.24 -4.60 26.90
C GLU A 43 3.65 -4.08 25.58
N PHE A 44 3.19 -5.01 24.75
CA PHE A 44 2.63 -4.77 23.42
C PHE A 44 1.26 -5.40 23.28
N VAL A 45 0.45 -4.85 22.38
CA VAL A 45 -0.81 -5.45 21.94
C VAL A 45 -0.87 -5.40 20.43
N VAL A 46 -1.30 -6.50 19.81
CA VAL A 46 -1.65 -6.57 18.40
C VAL A 46 -3.18 -6.59 18.30
N VAL A 47 -3.74 -5.70 17.50
CA VAL A 47 -5.19 -5.60 17.26
C VAL A 47 -5.49 -6.04 15.85
N ILE A 48 -6.45 -6.95 15.71
CA ILE A 48 -6.99 -7.43 14.43
C ILE A 48 -8.52 -7.40 14.51
N GLU A 49 -9.16 -6.83 13.49
CA GLU A 49 -10.61 -6.78 13.35
C GLU A 49 -11.13 -8.11 12.77
N ASP A 50 -12.41 -8.41 12.97
CA ASP A 50 -13.04 -9.67 12.57
C ASP A 50 -13.33 -9.78 11.07
N ASP A 51 -13.19 -8.67 10.33
CA ASP A 51 -13.27 -8.60 8.86
C ASP A 51 -11.89 -8.58 8.17
N LEU A 52 -10.83 -9.01 8.87
CA LEU A 52 -9.47 -9.11 8.34
C LEU A 52 -8.98 -10.56 8.25
N THR A 53 -8.48 -10.95 7.07
CA THR A 53 -7.68 -12.17 6.90
C THR A 53 -6.21 -11.86 7.09
N ALA A 54 -5.56 -12.59 8.00
CA ALA A 54 -4.13 -12.45 8.27
C ALA A 54 -3.26 -13.22 7.27
N ALA A 55 -2.11 -12.64 6.90
CA ALA A 55 -1.08 -13.30 6.12
C ALA A 55 -0.42 -14.44 6.90
N VAL A 56 0.23 -15.36 6.17
CA VAL A 56 0.90 -16.54 6.73
C VAL A 56 2.05 -16.20 7.69
N ASP A 57 2.64 -15.01 7.57
CA ASP A 57 3.73 -14.49 8.42
C ASP A 57 3.27 -13.41 9.41
N PHE A 58 1.95 -13.21 9.60
CA PHE A 58 1.41 -12.08 10.40
C PHE A 58 2.00 -11.98 11.81
N VAL A 59 2.12 -13.10 12.53
CA VAL A 59 2.69 -13.11 13.90
C VAL A 59 4.21 -12.88 13.86
N ASP A 60 4.91 -13.52 12.92
CA ASP A 60 6.36 -13.37 12.74
C ASP A 60 6.73 -11.92 12.39
N TYR A 61 5.89 -11.24 11.60
CA TYR A 61 6.05 -9.84 11.22
C TYR A 61 6.07 -8.91 12.43
N PHE A 62 5.08 -9.00 13.32
CA PHE A 62 5.05 -8.19 14.54
C PHE A 62 6.16 -8.57 15.50
N HIS A 63 6.40 -9.86 15.70
CA HIS A 63 7.46 -10.32 16.58
C HIS A 63 8.84 -9.82 16.12
N GLY A 64 9.10 -9.83 14.82
CA GLY A 64 10.34 -9.32 14.22
C GLY A 64 10.55 -7.81 14.40
N LEU A 65 9.47 -7.02 14.43
CA LEU A 65 9.53 -5.55 14.54
C LEU A 65 9.37 -5.02 15.96
N ALA A 66 8.92 -5.84 16.91
CA ALA A 66 8.83 -5.45 18.32
C ALA A 66 10.18 -5.01 18.91
N GLY A 67 11.28 -5.61 18.45
CA GLY A 67 12.64 -5.22 18.83
C GLY A 67 12.98 -3.77 18.43
N ALA A 68 12.63 -3.37 17.20
CA ALA A 68 12.82 -1.99 16.74
C ALA A 68 11.99 -1.01 17.58
N MET A 69 10.72 -1.34 17.88
CA MET A 69 9.87 -0.49 18.73
C MET A 69 10.42 -0.27 20.14
N ARG A 70 11.15 -1.24 20.70
CA ARG A 70 11.79 -1.08 22.03
C ARG A 70 12.99 -0.15 21.98
N ARG A 71 13.73 -0.15 20.89
CA ARG A 71 15.00 0.60 20.75
C ARG A 71 14.80 2.00 20.21
N ASP A 72 13.81 2.19 19.34
CA ASP A 72 13.49 3.46 18.70
C ASP A 72 12.17 4.02 19.23
N GLU A 73 12.28 5.02 20.10
CA GLU A 73 11.14 5.66 20.75
C GLU A 73 10.21 6.42 19.79
N SER A 74 10.68 6.73 18.57
CA SER A 74 9.91 7.43 17.54
C SER A 74 8.90 6.52 16.82
N ILE A 75 9.00 5.20 17.00
CA ILE A 75 8.03 4.25 16.43
C ILE A 75 6.77 4.18 17.30
N PHE A 76 5.69 4.76 16.79
CA PHE A 76 4.38 4.85 17.42
C PHE A 76 3.58 3.54 17.30
N CYS A 77 3.63 2.93 16.12
CA CYS A 77 2.95 1.67 15.86
C CYS A 77 3.65 0.84 14.77
N VAL A 78 3.27 -0.42 14.64
CA VAL A 78 3.54 -1.24 13.47
C VAL A 78 2.18 -1.59 12.87
N SER A 79 1.94 -1.20 11.63
CA SER A 79 0.78 -1.60 10.83
C SER A 79 1.13 -2.84 10.01
N ALA A 80 0.19 -3.76 9.86
CA ALA A 80 0.18 -4.84 8.88
C ALA A 80 -0.37 -4.36 7.53
N TRP A 81 -0.87 -3.14 7.46
CA TRP A 81 -1.56 -2.60 6.30
C TRP A 81 -0.78 -1.48 5.63
N ASN A 82 -0.74 -1.56 4.31
CA ASN A 82 -0.38 -0.48 3.41
C ASN A 82 -1.59 -0.15 2.54
N ASP A 83 -2.09 1.09 2.67
CA ASP A 83 -3.26 1.57 1.93
C ASP A 83 -3.11 1.54 0.41
N ASN A 84 -1.87 1.45 -0.05
CA ASN A 84 -1.51 1.44 -1.46
C ASN A 84 -0.78 0.16 -1.86
N ALA A 85 -1.00 -0.96 -1.15
CA ALA A 85 -0.48 -2.28 -1.54
C ALA A 85 -1.36 -2.96 -2.59
N TYR A 86 -1.22 -2.56 -3.85
CA TYR A 86 -1.88 -3.23 -4.98
C TYR A 86 -0.86 -4.08 -5.77
N PRO A 87 -1.33 -5.01 -6.63
CA PRO A 87 -0.45 -5.91 -7.38
C PRO A 87 0.59 -5.21 -8.26
N ALA A 88 0.37 -3.96 -8.67
CA ALA A 88 1.34 -3.16 -9.43
C ALA A 88 2.09 -2.11 -8.58
N THR A 89 1.77 -1.97 -7.30
CA THR A 89 2.37 -0.97 -6.38
C THR A 89 2.95 -1.60 -5.11
N SER A 90 2.96 -2.93 -5.03
CA SER A 90 3.60 -3.71 -3.98
C SER A 90 4.10 -5.03 -4.56
N ALA A 91 5.33 -5.41 -4.23
CA ALA A 91 5.92 -6.67 -4.69
C ALA A 91 6.92 -7.27 -3.70
N ASN A 92 7.61 -6.45 -2.90
CA ASN A 92 8.64 -6.95 -2.02
C ASN A 92 8.12 -7.13 -0.59
N SER A 93 7.84 -8.38 -0.22
CA SER A 93 7.35 -8.70 1.13
C SER A 93 8.35 -8.37 2.24
N SER A 94 9.65 -8.28 1.96
CA SER A 94 10.69 -8.02 2.97
C SER A 94 10.86 -6.54 3.31
N VAL A 95 10.22 -5.65 2.57
CA VAL A 95 10.35 -4.20 2.76
C VAL A 95 9.36 -3.72 3.79
N VAL A 96 9.88 -2.95 4.75
CA VAL A 96 9.12 -2.21 5.75
C VAL A 96 9.52 -0.74 5.65
N ARG A 97 8.54 0.15 5.80
CA ARG A 97 8.67 1.60 5.64
C ARG A 97 8.18 2.31 6.88
N ARG A 98 8.63 3.54 7.06
CA ARG A 98 8.14 4.47 8.07
C ARG A 98 7.16 5.44 7.44
N GLY A 99 6.11 5.83 8.16
CA GLY A 99 5.17 6.85 7.70
C GLY A 99 4.47 7.60 8.83
N GLU A 100 4.12 8.84 8.55
CA GLU A 100 3.51 9.82 9.46
C GLU A 100 1.98 9.72 9.54
N HIS A 101 1.40 8.66 8.97
CA HIS A 101 -0.03 8.36 8.98
C HIS A 101 -0.33 7.09 9.78
N PHE A 102 -1.38 7.14 10.61
CA PHE A 102 -1.85 5.98 11.36
C PHE A 102 -2.64 5.01 10.45
N MET A 103 -1.95 3.98 9.96
CA MET A 103 -2.54 2.90 9.15
C MET A 103 -3.10 1.82 10.07
N ALA A 104 -4.42 1.83 10.23
CA ALA A 104 -5.09 1.20 11.38
C ALA A 104 -5.44 -0.29 11.22
N LEU A 105 -5.27 -0.91 10.04
CA LEU A 105 -5.74 -2.30 9.83
C LEU A 105 -4.68 -3.32 10.22
N GLY A 106 -4.96 -4.11 11.26
CA GLY A 106 -4.04 -5.10 11.81
C GLY A 106 -2.77 -4.44 12.34
N TRP A 107 -2.69 -4.05 13.61
CA TRP A 107 -1.58 -3.20 14.05
C TRP A 107 -1.16 -3.45 15.49
N MET A 108 0.09 -3.13 15.78
CA MET A 108 0.71 -3.28 17.08
C MET A 108 1.09 -1.93 17.67
N THR A 109 0.87 -1.75 18.96
CA THR A 109 1.41 -0.64 19.73
C THR A 109 1.90 -1.07 21.10
N SER A 110 2.62 -0.19 21.78
CA SER A 110 3.16 -0.43 23.11
C SER A 110 2.32 0.25 24.19
N LYS A 111 2.40 -0.28 25.40
CA LYS A 111 1.82 0.32 26.61
C LYS A 111 2.23 1.79 26.76
N ARG A 112 3.52 2.07 26.54
CA ARG A 112 4.11 3.41 26.63
C ARG A 112 3.41 4.39 25.69
N ILE A 113 3.24 4.03 24.43
CA ILE A 113 2.56 4.89 23.44
C ILE A 113 1.09 5.08 23.81
N TYR A 114 0.41 4.00 24.20
CA TYR A 114 -1.00 4.10 24.58
C TYR A 114 -1.20 5.03 25.79
N GLU A 115 -0.48 4.82 26.89
CA GLU A 115 -0.66 5.59 28.13
C GLU A 115 -0.27 7.06 27.96
N ASN A 116 0.83 7.35 27.26
CA ASN A 116 1.37 8.70 27.18
C ASN A 116 0.80 9.53 26.03
N ASN A 117 0.44 8.89 24.92
CA ASN A 117 0.13 9.60 23.67
C ASN A 117 -1.30 9.37 23.20
N VAL A 118 -1.94 8.24 23.51
CA VAL A 118 -3.29 7.92 22.98
C VAL A 118 -4.39 8.15 24.01
N LYS A 119 -4.23 7.56 25.20
CA LYS A 119 -5.22 7.57 26.28
C LYS A 119 -5.68 8.99 26.69
N PRO A 120 -4.79 10.01 26.77
CA PRO A 120 -5.23 11.38 27.09
C PRO A 120 -6.20 11.98 26.05
N HIS A 121 -6.13 11.53 24.79
CA HIS A 121 -7.07 11.96 23.76
C HIS A 121 -8.40 11.21 23.82
N TRP A 122 -8.45 10.02 24.41
CA TRP A 122 -9.68 9.25 24.56
C TRP A 122 -10.68 9.93 25.49
N GLU A 123 -10.19 10.61 26.54
CA GLU A 123 -11.01 11.42 27.45
C GLU A 123 -11.79 12.52 26.72
N ASN A 124 -11.28 12.96 25.57
CA ASN A 124 -11.84 14.04 24.76
C ASN A 124 -12.43 13.54 23.44
N VAL A 125 -12.60 12.23 23.24
CA VAL A 125 -13.03 11.65 21.95
C VAL A 125 -14.37 12.20 21.47
N GLY A 126 -15.25 12.62 22.40
CA GLY A 126 -16.44 13.42 22.07
C GLY A 126 -17.40 12.75 21.08
N GLY A 127 -17.40 11.42 21.04
CA GLY A 127 -18.21 10.63 20.12
C GLY A 127 -17.62 10.44 18.71
N ARG A 128 -16.35 10.79 18.48
CA ARG A 128 -15.60 10.45 17.26
C ARG A 128 -15.22 8.96 17.22
N ASP A 129 -14.71 8.53 16.08
CA ASP A 129 -14.22 7.16 15.86
C ASP A 129 -13.03 6.81 16.75
N TRP A 130 -12.80 5.51 16.90
CA TRP A 130 -11.80 4.91 17.79
C TRP A 130 -10.36 5.19 17.36
N ASP A 131 -10.14 5.46 16.07
CA ASP A 131 -8.86 5.76 15.43
C ASP A 131 -8.46 7.24 15.64
N TRP A 132 -9.43 8.11 15.96
CA TRP A 132 -9.17 9.53 16.19
C TRP A 132 -8.17 9.79 17.34
N PRO A 133 -8.28 9.16 18.53
CA PRO A 133 -7.26 9.27 19.59
C PRO A 133 -5.86 8.88 19.12
N PHE A 134 -5.71 7.83 18.30
CA PHE A 134 -4.42 7.43 17.75
C PHE A 134 -3.88 8.47 16.77
N ALA A 135 -4.73 8.96 15.86
CA ALA A 135 -4.36 10.03 14.93
C ALA A 135 -3.94 11.32 15.66
N GLN A 136 -4.57 11.66 16.79
CA GLN A 136 -4.12 12.80 17.62
C GLN A 136 -2.81 12.51 18.34
N GLY A 137 -2.68 11.32 18.94
CA GLY A 137 -1.47 10.91 19.64
C GLY A 137 -0.25 10.93 18.74
N MET A 138 -0.39 10.44 17.51
CA MET A 138 0.66 10.48 16.49
C MET A 138 1.01 11.92 16.09
N LYS A 139 0.02 12.82 16.01
CA LYS A 139 0.25 14.26 15.71
C LYS A 139 0.83 15.06 16.87
N SER A 140 0.81 14.53 18.10
CA SER A 140 1.27 15.26 19.27
C SER A 140 2.77 15.57 19.25
N ASP A 141 3.54 14.79 18.47
CA ASP A 141 4.97 14.99 18.26
C ASP A 141 5.32 14.63 16.80
N HIS A 142 6.00 15.53 16.11
CA HIS A 142 6.38 15.38 14.70
C HIS A 142 7.35 14.23 14.44
N LYS A 143 7.94 13.63 15.49
CA LYS A 143 8.81 12.46 15.36
C LYS A 143 8.06 11.13 15.18
N PHE A 144 6.77 11.07 15.51
CA PHE A 144 6.07 9.80 15.59
C PHE A 144 5.69 9.25 14.21
N GLU A 145 6.04 7.98 14.02
CA GLU A 145 5.77 7.26 12.78
C GLU A 145 5.30 5.84 13.05
N CYS A 146 4.52 5.31 12.12
CA CYS A 146 4.20 3.89 12.11
C CYS A 146 5.06 3.18 11.08
N LEU A 147 5.51 1.97 11.44
CA LEU A 147 6.06 1.04 10.46
C LEU A 147 4.93 0.41 9.66
N PHE A 148 5.11 0.19 8.36
CA PHE A 148 4.14 -0.53 7.52
C PHE A 148 4.87 -1.31 6.42
N PRO A 149 4.34 -2.45 5.96
CA PRO A 149 5.02 -3.28 4.98
C PRO A 149 4.75 -2.74 3.57
N GLU A 150 5.62 -3.06 2.59
CA GLU A 150 5.29 -2.77 1.20
C GLU A 150 4.10 -3.61 0.70
N VAL A 151 4.07 -4.90 1.06
CA VAL A 151 2.95 -5.83 0.80
C VAL A 151 2.19 -6.06 2.10
N SER A 152 0.88 -5.82 2.15
CA SER A 152 0.08 -5.95 3.38
C SER A 152 0.13 -7.38 3.96
N ARG A 153 0.06 -7.46 5.30
CA ARG A 153 -0.05 -8.69 6.10
C ARG A 153 -1.47 -8.93 6.60
N VAL A 154 -2.41 -8.10 6.20
CA VAL A 154 -3.85 -8.35 6.32
C VAL A 154 -4.54 -8.01 5.02
N HIS A 155 -5.64 -8.69 4.74
CA HIS A 155 -6.55 -8.38 3.65
C HIS A 155 -7.93 -8.12 4.25
N HIS A 156 -8.59 -7.07 3.79
CA HIS A 156 -9.92 -6.71 4.26
C HIS A 156 -10.95 -7.48 3.43
N GLU A 157 -11.63 -8.41 4.08
CA GLU A 157 -12.45 -9.43 3.42
C GLU A 157 -13.94 -9.10 3.51
N ARG A 158 -14.70 -9.78 2.64
CA ARG A 158 -16.12 -9.97 2.88
C ARG A 158 -16.30 -11.16 3.83
N ASP A 159 -17.33 -11.12 4.67
CA ASP A 159 -17.80 -12.36 5.28
C ASP A 159 -18.15 -13.42 4.21
N GLN A 160 -18.23 -14.69 4.61
CA GLN A 160 -18.49 -15.81 3.68
C GLN A 160 -19.83 -15.69 2.93
N GLU A 161 -20.75 -14.85 3.44
CA GLU A 161 -22.07 -14.61 2.86
C GLU A 161 -22.10 -13.36 1.96
N GLY A 162 -21.00 -12.61 1.88
CA GLY A 162 -20.82 -11.41 1.06
C GLY A 162 -21.53 -10.16 1.59
N GLN A 163 -22.05 -10.19 2.82
CA GLN A 163 -23.01 -9.24 3.38
C GLN A 163 -22.45 -8.29 4.45
N ALA A 164 -21.44 -8.70 5.22
CA ALA A 164 -20.87 -7.86 6.29
C ALA A 164 -19.38 -7.57 6.08
N TYR A 165 -19.09 -6.28 5.99
CA TYR A 165 -17.76 -5.67 6.09
C TYR A 165 -17.98 -4.23 6.57
N SER A 166 -16.99 -3.65 7.26
CA SER A 166 -17.12 -2.35 7.93
C SER A 166 -17.21 -1.12 6.98
N THR A 167 -17.40 -1.34 5.67
CA THR A 167 -17.39 -0.28 4.64
C THR A 167 -18.53 -0.41 3.62
N SER A 168 -18.59 0.53 2.66
CA SER A 168 -19.56 0.48 1.55
C SER A 168 -19.19 -0.57 0.51
N HIS A 169 -20.18 -1.16 -0.17
CA HIS A 169 -19.95 -2.18 -1.19
C HIS A 169 -19.04 -1.73 -2.33
N GLY A 170 -19.21 -0.50 -2.79
CA GLY A 170 -18.35 0.08 -3.82
C GLY A 170 -16.90 0.19 -3.34
N LEU A 171 -16.68 0.65 -2.10
CA LEU A 171 -15.32 0.78 -1.57
C LEU A 171 -14.66 -0.59 -1.37
N GLN A 172 -15.39 -1.59 -0.86
CA GLN A 172 -14.92 -2.96 -0.75
C GLN A 172 -14.43 -3.47 -2.10
N LYS A 173 -15.32 -3.41 -3.10
CA LYS A 173 -15.08 -3.93 -4.43
C LYS A 173 -13.96 -3.19 -5.13
N ASP A 174 -13.98 -1.86 -5.14
CA ASP A 174 -13.10 -1.08 -6.02
C ASP A 174 -11.73 -0.77 -5.41
N ARG A 175 -11.52 -1.10 -4.13
CA ARG A 175 -10.30 -0.76 -3.39
C ARG A 175 -9.75 -1.92 -2.59
N PHE A 176 -10.51 -2.47 -1.65
CA PHE A 176 -9.97 -3.46 -0.71
C PHE A 176 -9.71 -4.82 -1.35
N GLU A 177 -10.66 -5.36 -2.11
CA GLU A 177 -10.55 -6.68 -2.76
C GLU A 177 -9.34 -6.84 -3.69
N THR A 178 -8.85 -5.74 -4.27
CA THR A 178 -7.72 -5.78 -5.21
C THR A 178 -6.38 -5.57 -4.53
N MET A 179 -6.33 -5.43 -3.20
CA MET A 179 -5.07 -5.25 -2.49
C MET A 179 -4.32 -6.57 -2.29
N SER A 180 -3.00 -6.49 -2.31
CA SER A 180 -2.10 -7.63 -2.19
C SER A 180 -1.97 -8.09 -0.74
N LEU A 181 -1.98 -9.41 -0.55
CA LEU A 181 -1.71 -10.08 0.72
C LEU A 181 -0.40 -10.87 0.61
N ALA A 182 0.46 -10.78 1.61
CA ALA A 182 1.69 -11.55 1.64
C ALA A 182 1.41 -13.06 1.82
N THR A 183 2.08 -13.87 1.00
CA THR A 183 1.92 -15.33 0.98
C THR A 183 3.20 -16.09 1.33
N ILE A 184 4.31 -15.38 1.50
CA ILE A 184 5.62 -15.97 1.81
C ILE A 184 5.73 -16.19 3.32
N PRO A 185 5.93 -17.42 3.81
CA PRO A 185 6.17 -17.65 5.22
C PRO A 185 7.58 -17.20 5.62
N LYS A 186 7.75 -16.73 6.86
CA LYS A 186 9.06 -16.37 7.46
C LYS A 186 9.90 -15.42 6.61
N VAL A 187 9.29 -14.33 6.16
CA VAL A 187 10.01 -13.30 5.42
C VAL A 187 11.16 -12.73 6.26
N PRO A 188 12.39 -12.66 5.75
CA PRO A 188 13.51 -12.10 6.49
C PRO A 188 13.36 -10.58 6.59
N LEU A 189 12.97 -10.09 7.77
CA LEU A 189 12.88 -8.66 8.07
C LEU A 189 14.21 -8.14 8.61
N ASN A 190 14.49 -6.86 8.38
CA ASN A 190 15.62 -6.14 8.97
C ASN A 190 15.11 -5.05 9.91
N PRO A 191 14.91 -5.34 11.21
CA PRO A 191 14.40 -4.36 12.17
C PRO A 191 15.36 -3.20 12.41
N ASP A 192 16.67 -3.39 12.21
CA ASP A 192 17.66 -2.34 12.43
C ASP A 192 17.60 -1.28 11.30
N ALA A 193 17.22 -1.68 10.09
CA ALA A 193 17.11 -0.78 8.94
C ALA A 193 15.93 0.20 9.03
N VAL A 194 14.95 -0.06 9.90
CA VAL A 194 13.77 0.80 10.10
C VAL A 194 13.88 1.71 11.32
N GLU A 195 14.98 1.63 12.07
CA GLU A 195 15.29 2.60 13.11
C GLU A 195 15.64 3.95 12.48
N SER A 196 15.19 5.05 13.11
CA SER A 196 15.21 6.39 12.51
C SER A 196 16.53 6.73 11.82
N THR A 197 17.68 6.66 12.51
CA THR A 197 18.98 7.03 11.91
C THR A 197 19.38 6.16 10.72
N ALA A 198 19.16 4.85 10.80
CA ALA A 198 19.46 3.93 9.70
C ALA A 198 18.53 4.17 8.50
N TYR A 199 17.26 4.46 8.78
CA TYR A 199 16.26 4.76 7.76
C TYR A 199 16.59 6.05 7.01
N GLU A 200 16.94 7.13 7.70
CA GLU A 200 17.38 8.40 7.06
C GLU A 200 18.59 8.18 6.16
N THR A 201 19.57 7.41 6.63
CA THR A 201 20.78 7.08 5.85
C THR A 201 20.40 6.33 4.58
N SER A 202 19.51 5.34 4.68
CA SER A 202 19.05 4.56 3.52
C SER A 202 18.33 5.41 2.47
N ILE A 203 17.64 6.48 2.89
CA ILE A 203 16.97 7.41 1.97
C ILE A 203 18.00 8.28 1.25
N HIS A 204 18.99 8.79 1.96
CA HIS A 204 20.08 9.55 1.35
C HIS A 204 20.88 8.70 0.35
N ASP A 205 21.19 7.46 0.69
CA ASP A 205 21.84 6.50 -0.20
C ASP A 205 20.96 6.22 -1.43
N PHE A 206 19.65 6.02 -1.24
CA PHE A 206 18.71 5.85 -2.34
C PHE A 206 18.70 7.06 -3.28
N ILE A 207 18.64 8.30 -2.73
CA ILE A 207 18.64 9.53 -3.53
C ILE A 207 19.94 9.70 -4.32
N ALA A 208 21.07 9.34 -3.72
CA ALA A 208 22.38 9.43 -4.37
C ALA A 208 22.49 8.51 -5.59
N ASP A 209 21.89 7.32 -5.52
CA ASP A 209 21.95 6.30 -6.57
C ASP A 209 20.77 6.36 -7.57
N ALA A 210 19.67 7.03 -7.21
CA ALA A 210 18.46 7.07 -8.02
C ALA A 210 18.59 7.95 -9.28
N ILE A 211 17.88 7.56 -10.33
CA ILE A 211 17.77 8.34 -11.57
C ILE A 211 16.74 9.45 -11.37
N PRO A 212 17.09 10.74 -11.52
CA PRO A 212 16.12 11.82 -11.49
C PRO A 212 15.26 11.81 -12.75
N ILE A 213 13.94 11.88 -12.57
CA ILE A 213 12.98 12.07 -13.67
C ILE A 213 12.35 13.46 -13.61
N THR A 214 12.15 14.10 -14.76
CA THR A 214 11.61 15.47 -14.86
C THR A 214 10.11 15.49 -15.07
N ALA A 215 9.58 14.57 -15.88
CA ALA A 215 8.17 14.32 -16.02
C ALA A 215 7.82 13.06 -15.23
N PHE A 216 6.72 13.10 -14.48
CA PHE A 216 6.28 11.91 -13.74
C PHE A 216 5.93 10.76 -14.69
N GLU A 217 5.47 11.08 -15.89
CA GLU A 217 5.19 10.15 -16.97
C GLU A 217 6.42 9.35 -17.41
N ASP A 218 7.63 9.80 -17.10
CA ASP A 218 8.85 9.05 -17.44
C ASP A 218 8.96 7.74 -16.66
N ILE A 219 8.24 7.56 -15.55
CA ILE A 219 8.20 6.28 -14.80
C ILE A 219 7.81 5.09 -15.67
N PHE A 220 7.01 5.31 -16.72
CA PHE A 220 6.56 4.27 -17.65
C PHE A 220 7.65 3.83 -18.63
N THR A 221 8.77 4.54 -18.67
CA THR A 221 9.87 4.28 -19.61
C THR A 221 11.04 3.52 -18.98
N TYR A 222 11.13 3.52 -17.65
CA TYR A 222 12.13 2.80 -16.86
C TYR A 222 11.60 1.44 -16.37
N HIS A 223 12.51 0.56 -15.94
CA HIS A 223 12.20 -0.74 -15.35
C HIS A 223 13.36 -1.19 -14.47
N HIS A 224 13.07 -1.84 -13.35
CA HIS A 224 14.09 -2.26 -12.38
C HIS A 224 15.07 -1.13 -12.05
N ARG A 225 14.53 0.09 -11.86
CA ARG A 225 15.30 1.27 -11.47
C ARG A 225 14.76 1.86 -10.18
N ASN A 226 15.68 2.48 -9.46
CA ASN A 226 15.40 3.44 -8.41
C ASN A 226 15.28 4.80 -9.09
N LEU A 227 14.12 5.44 -8.94
CA LEU A 227 13.81 6.73 -9.53
C LEU A 227 13.54 7.75 -8.43
N VAL A 228 13.89 9.00 -8.69
CA VAL A 228 13.53 10.11 -7.81
C VAL A 228 12.77 11.17 -8.62
N PHE A 229 11.61 11.59 -8.11
CA PHE A 229 10.77 12.59 -8.75
C PHE A 229 10.58 13.79 -7.82
N ARG A 230 10.93 14.97 -8.33
CA ARG A 230 10.73 16.25 -7.66
C ARG A 230 9.29 16.73 -7.91
N CYS A 231 8.43 16.68 -6.90
CA CYS A 231 7.06 17.18 -7.01
C CYS A 231 6.96 18.62 -6.50
N GLU A 232 7.10 19.58 -7.41
CA GLU A 232 7.01 21.01 -7.11
C GLU A 232 5.68 21.41 -6.45
N ASP A 233 4.56 20.82 -6.88
CA ASP A 233 3.22 21.20 -6.38
C ASP A 233 2.79 20.40 -5.12
N CYS A 234 3.63 19.47 -4.65
CA CYS A 234 3.35 18.65 -3.48
C CYS A 234 3.88 19.34 -2.22
N SER A 235 3.00 19.66 -1.25
CA SER A 235 3.33 20.40 -0.03
C SER A 235 2.61 19.79 1.18
N SER A 236 3.35 19.38 2.20
CA SER A 236 2.76 18.78 3.41
C SER A 236 2.10 19.84 4.32
N GLU A 237 2.46 21.11 4.15
CA GLU A 237 2.01 22.22 5.00
C GLU A 237 0.78 22.96 4.45
N ARG A 238 0.56 23.00 3.13
CA ARG A 238 -0.53 23.78 2.51
C ARG A 238 -1.71 22.92 2.11
N ARG A 239 -2.84 23.06 2.81
CA ARG A 239 -4.12 22.46 2.41
C ARG A 239 -5.01 23.45 1.64
N PRO A 240 -5.72 23.02 0.57
CA PRO A 240 -5.75 21.66 0.01
C PRO A 240 -4.47 21.36 -0.76
N VAL A 241 -3.89 20.18 -0.53
CA VAL A 241 -2.65 19.78 -1.21
C VAL A 241 -2.97 19.22 -2.59
N ASP A 242 -3.28 20.11 -3.53
CA ASP A 242 -3.73 19.73 -4.86
C ASP A 242 -2.68 18.91 -5.62
N GLY A 243 -1.38 19.14 -5.39
CA GLY A 243 -0.30 18.39 -6.05
C GLY A 243 -0.27 16.92 -5.69
N TRP A 244 -0.29 16.58 -4.39
CA TRP A 244 -0.33 15.18 -3.94
C TRP A 244 -1.59 14.48 -4.43
N LYS A 245 -2.75 15.15 -4.37
CA LYS A 245 -4.01 14.58 -4.88
C LYS A 245 -3.96 14.32 -6.37
N LYS A 246 -3.50 15.30 -7.16
CA LYS A 246 -3.35 15.17 -8.61
C LYS A 246 -2.38 14.06 -8.97
N LEU A 247 -1.28 13.93 -8.23
CA LEU A 247 -0.28 12.89 -8.49
C LEU A 247 -0.79 11.50 -8.10
N LEU A 248 -1.15 11.31 -6.84
CA LEU A 248 -1.49 9.99 -6.30
C LEU A 248 -2.85 9.51 -6.83
N GLU A 249 -3.90 10.34 -6.81
CA GLU A 249 -5.22 9.88 -7.25
C GLU A 249 -5.41 9.95 -8.76
N LYS A 250 -4.95 11.01 -9.43
CA LYS A 250 -5.26 11.22 -10.85
C LYS A 250 -4.24 10.64 -11.82
N ARG A 251 -3.00 10.38 -11.38
CA ARG A 251 -1.96 9.77 -12.23
C ARG A 251 -1.73 8.30 -11.88
N LEU A 252 -1.60 8.00 -10.59
CA LEU A 252 -1.33 6.64 -10.11
C LEU A 252 -2.57 5.87 -9.71
N GLY A 253 -3.66 6.59 -9.42
CA GLY A 253 -4.88 5.94 -8.98
C GLY A 253 -4.77 5.29 -7.61
N VAL A 254 -3.96 5.80 -6.71
CA VAL A 254 -3.80 5.29 -5.35
C VAL A 254 -4.41 6.27 -4.34
N TYR A 255 -4.54 5.86 -3.07
CA TYR A 255 -5.03 6.76 -2.03
C TYR A 255 -3.99 7.85 -1.72
N SER A 256 -4.49 9.08 -1.58
CA SER A 256 -3.67 10.25 -1.26
C SER A 256 -3.61 10.52 0.25
N PHE A 257 -4.74 10.81 0.89
CA PHE A 257 -4.80 11.27 2.28
C PHE A 257 -5.45 10.26 3.21
N GLY A 258 -4.93 10.20 4.43
CA GLY A 258 -5.55 9.56 5.57
C GLY A 258 -6.68 10.41 6.16
N ILE A 259 -7.42 9.83 7.11
CA ILE A 259 -8.46 10.54 7.90
C ILE A 259 -7.89 11.72 8.70
N ASP A 260 -6.61 11.66 9.01
CA ASP A 260 -5.84 12.67 9.70
C ASP A 260 -5.36 13.80 8.75
N GLY A 261 -5.59 13.63 7.45
CA GLY A 261 -5.17 14.50 6.36
C GLY A 261 -3.66 14.54 6.12
N ARG A 262 -2.90 13.56 6.64
CA ARG A 262 -1.52 13.29 6.22
C ARG A 262 -1.54 12.51 4.91
N VAL A 263 -0.50 12.62 4.10
CA VAL A 263 -0.39 11.80 2.89
C VAL A 263 -0.08 10.36 3.32
N ARG A 264 -0.74 9.38 2.70
CA ARG A 264 -0.56 7.97 3.06
C ARG A 264 0.81 7.49 2.62
N GLY A 265 1.57 6.93 3.56
CA GLY A 265 2.94 6.49 3.35
C GLY A 265 3.96 7.63 3.30
N GLU A 266 3.58 8.84 3.72
CA GLU A 266 4.48 10.00 3.78
C GLU A 266 5.48 9.89 4.92
N HIS A 267 6.73 10.19 4.61
CA HIS A 267 7.85 10.34 5.53
C HIS A 267 8.59 11.63 5.19
N ARG A 268 8.60 12.61 6.10
CA ARG A 268 9.29 13.90 5.94
C ARG A 268 9.01 14.59 4.61
N GLY A 269 7.74 14.63 4.20
CA GLY A 269 7.31 15.25 2.93
C GLY A 269 7.65 14.45 1.68
N SER A 270 8.00 13.17 1.81
CA SER A 270 8.32 12.27 0.69
C SER A 270 7.51 10.97 0.76
N VAL A 271 7.27 10.34 -0.38
CA VAL A 271 6.53 9.08 -0.48
C VAL A 271 7.30 8.12 -1.35
N PHE A 272 7.65 6.95 -0.79
CA PHE A 272 8.05 5.81 -1.60
C PHE A 272 6.82 5.12 -2.19
N ILE A 273 6.85 4.89 -3.50
CA ILE A 273 5.85 4.08 -4.18
C ILE A 273 6.51 3.18 -5.20
N ARG A 274 6.12 1.91 -5.21
CA ARG A 274 6.44 1.03 -6.32
C ARG A 274 5.50 1.33 -7.48
N HIS A 275 6.05 1.37 -8.69
CA HIS A 275 5.26 1.42 -9.91
C HIS A 275 5.79 0.35 -10.85
N ALA A 276 5.04 -0.75 -10.97
CA ALA A 276 5.54 -1.98 -11.58
C ALA A 276 6.93 -2.32 -11.00
N THR A 277 7.91 -2.60 -11.85
CA THR A 277 9.26 -3.00 -11.40
C THR A 277 10.12 -1.86 -10.83
N ASN A 278 9.68 -0.60 -10.93
CA ASN A 278 10.43 0.55 -10.43
C ASN A 278 10.08 0.86 -8.97
N LEU A 279 11.06 1.32 -8.21
CA LEU A 279 10.83 1.99 -6.93
C LEU A 279 11.04 3.48 -7.14
N VAL A 280 10.03 4.29 -6.79
CA VAL A 280 10.04 5.74 -6.98
C VAL A 280 9.98 6.42 -5.62
N LEU A 281 10.93 7.32 -5.36
CA LEU A 281 10.82 8.28 -4.27
C LEU A 281 10.26 9.59 -4.83
N ILE A 282 9.04 9.94 -4.42
CA ILE A 282 8.43 11.23 -4.73
C ILE A 282 8.75 12.17 -3.60
N VAL A 283 9.40 13.30 -3.89
CA VAL A 283 9.82 14.27 -2.89
C VAL A 283 9.05 15.57 -3.09
N GLY A 284 8.23 15.95 -2.11
CA GLY A 284 7.47 17.18 -2.12
C GLY A 284 8.34 18.41 -1.83
N ARG A 285 7.86 19.59 -2.24
CA ARG A 285 8.56 20.88 -2.12
C ARG A 285 9.08 21.18 -0.71
N ASP A 286 8.28 20.83 0.30
CA ASP A 286 8.60 21.14 1.69
C ASP A 286 9.33 19.99 2.40
N SER A 287 9.74 18.96 1.66
CA SER A 287 10.50 17.83 2.20
C SER A 287 11.91 18.24 2.58
N GLU A 288 12.42 17.67 3.67
CA GLU A 288 13.82 17.83 4.09
C GLU A 288 14.82 17.30 3.04
N TYR A 289 14.39 16.36 2.20
CA TYR A 289 15.22 15.80 1.13
C TYR A 289 15.28 16.69 -0.12
N TYR A 290 14.36 17.66 -0.24
CA TYR A 290 14.21 18.46 -1.45
C TYR A 290 15.49 19.18 -1.91
N PRO A 291 16.27 19.82 -1.01
CA PRO A 291 17.50 20.52 -1.40
C PRO A 291 18.62 19.59 -1.89
N GLY A 292 18.61 18.32 -1.43
CA GLY A 292 19.62 17.31 -1.76
C GLY A 292 19.35 16.53 -3.04
N LEU A 293 18.24 16.81 -3.72
CA LEU A 293 17.86 16.09 -4.93
C LEU A 293 18.83 16.35 -6.09
N PRO A 294 19.28 15.30 -6.80
CA PRO A 294 20.10 15.47 -7.98
C PRO A 294 19.37 16.33 -9.01
N MET A 295 20.10 17.25 -9.64
CA MET A 295 19.54 18.02 -10.74
C MET A 295 19.28 17.08 -11.91
N PRO A 296 18.13 17.21 -12.61
CA PRO A 296 17.89 16.40 -13.79
C PRO A 296 18.91 16.75 -14.86
N THR A 297 19.92 15.91 -15.04
CA THR A 297 20.77 15.96 -16.23
C THR A 297 19.95 15.44 -17.40
N THR A 298 20.19 15.97 -18.60
CA THR A 298 19.64 15.42 -19.85
C THR A 298 19.73 13.90 -19.83
N PRO A 299 18.64 13.16 -20.14
CA PRO A 299 18.55 11.73 -19.87
C PRO A 299 19.75 10.99 -20.48
N VAL A 300 20.59 10.42 -19.61
CA VAL A 300 21.82 9.71 -20.02
C VAL A 300 21.48 8.32 -20.60
N VAL A 301 20.24 7.86 -20.43
CA VAL A 301 19.75 6.59 -20.98
C VAL A 301 18.51 6.88 -21.83
N PRO A 302 18.50 6.52 -23.14
CA PRO A 302 17.32 6.64 -23.95
C PRO A 302 16.15 5.85 -23.32
N PRO A 303 14.95 6.44 -23.20
CA PRO A 303 13.73 5.73 -22.90
C PRO A 303 13.60 4.51 -23.83
N GLY A 304 13.67 3.30 -23.25
CA GLY A 304 13.42 2.06 -24.00
C GLY A 304 14.61 1.23 -24.49
N SER A 305 15.89 1.61 -24.26
CA SER A 305 17.02 0.74 -24.62
C SER A 305 16.98 -0.59 -23.88
N ASP A 306 16.65 -0.56 -22.59
CA ASP A 306 16.60 -1.75 -21.76
C ASP A 306 15.17 -2.36 -21.73
N ALA A 307 14.14 -1.55 -22.01
CA ALA A 307 12.73 -1.93 -21.87
C ALA A 307 12.25 -2.86 -23.00
N LYS A 308 12.81 -2.73 -24.21
CA LYS A 308 12.64 -3.74 -25.27
C LYS A 308 13.28 -5.07 -24.88
N SER A 309 14.41 -5.05 -24.14
CA SER A 309 15.22 -6.23 -23.85
C SER A 309 14.67 -7.11 -22.73
N TRP A 310 14.09 -6.53 -21.67
CA TRP A 310 13.59 -7.28 -20.50
C TRP A 310 12.35 -8.12 -20.81
N ILE A 311 11.28 -7.52 -21.35
CA ILE A 311 10.07 -8.27 -21.75
C ILE A 311 10.37 -9.28 -22.89
N ALA A 312 11.26 -8.95 -23.82
CA ALA A 312 11.47 -9.82 -24.99
C ALA A 312 12.19 -11.15 -24.70
N LYS A 313 12.88 -11.30 -23.55
CA LYS A 313 13.71 -12.50 -23.28
C LYS A 313 13.02 -13.56 -22.42
N SER A 314 12.05 -13.21 -21.60
CA SER A 314 11.40 -14.14 -20.66
C SER A 314 9.88 -13.99 -20.54
N THR A 315 9.26 -13.11 -21.32
CA THR A 315 7.82 -12.87 -21.24
C THR A 315 7.14 -12.87 -22.61
N ARG A 316 5.85 -13.17 -22.63
CA ARG A 316 4.99 -13.17 -23.83
C ARG A 316 3.83 -12.23 -23.60
N THR A 317 3.65 -11.29 -24.51
CA THR A 317 2.42 -10.49 -24.57
C THR A 317 1.41 -11.24 -25.41
N ILE A 318 0.28 -11.62 -24.80
CA ILE A 318 -0.77 -12.42 -25.44
C ILE A 318 -2.09 -11.66 -25.33
N VAL A 319 -2.79 -11.49 -26.44
CA VAL A 319 -4.17 -11.01 -26.45
C VAL A 319 -5.07 -12.23 -26.27
N GLY A 320 -5.77 -12.31 -25.15
CA GLY A 320 -6.72 -13.39 -24.85
C GLY A 320 -7.95 -13.35 -25.75
N ALA A 321 -8.71 -14.44 -25.78
CA ALA A 321 -10.07 -14.38 -26.31
C ALA A 321 -10.98 -13.55 -25.40
N ALA A 322 -12.06 -13.01 -25.96
CA ALA A 322 -13.03 -12.24 -25.20
C ALA A 322 -13.56 -13.04 -24.01
N GLY A 323 -13.61 -12.42 -22.83
CA GLY A 323 -14.08 -13.07 -21.61
C GLY A 323 -13.06 -13.98 -20.91
N GLN A 324 -11.79 -14.02 -21.34
CA GLN A 324 -10.74 -14.73 -20.60
C GLN A 324 -10.02 -13.84 -19.59
N SER A 325 -9.63 -14.43 -18.45
CA SER A 325 -8.67 -13.81 -17.52
C SER A 325 -7.24 -13.99 -18.00
N CYS A 326 -6.30 -13.23 -17.45
CA CYS A 326 -4.88 -13.42 -17.79
C CYS A 326 -4.28 -14.69 -17.19
N VAL A 327 -4.84 -15.21 -16.10
CA VAL A 327 -4.51 -16.56 -15.61
C VAL A 327 -4.86 -17.60 -16.68
N GLU A 328 -6.10 -17.60 -17.17
CA GLU A 328 -6.57 -18.54 -18.20
C GLU A 328 -5.74 -18.44 -19.50
N VAL A 329 -5.36 -17.23 -19.90
CA VAL A 329 -4.54 -16.99 -21.10
C VAL A 329 -3.11 -17.51 -20.93
N CYS A 330 -2.48 -17.27 -19.79
CA CYS A 330 -1.09 -17.66 -19.57
C CYS A 330 -0.94 -19.17 -19.32
N ASP A 331 -1.85 -19.76 -18.55
CA ASP A 331 -1.84 -21.19 -18.21
C ASP A 331 -2.09 -22.08 -19.44
N ALA A 332 -2.67 -21.53 -20.51
CA ALA A 332 -2.81 -22.22 -21.79
C ALA A 332 -1.45 -22.58 -22.43
N THR A 333 -0.36 -21.93 -22.02
CA THR A 333 1.00 -22.28 -22.43
C THR A 333 1.75 -22.92 -21.25
N PRO A 334 2.15 -24.20 -21.33
CA PRO A 334 2.88 -24.86 -20.23
C PRO A 334 4.13 -24.10 -19.78
N GLY A 335 4.27 -23.91 -18.47
CA GLY A 335 5.40 -23.23 -17.83
C GLY A 335 5.36 -21.71 -17.93
N PHE A 336 4.21 -21.11 -18.23
CA PHE A 336 3.99 -19.67 -18.17
C PHE A 336 2.89 -19.35 -17.17
N VAL A 337 3.09 -18.26 -16.42
CA VAL A 337 2.11 -17.71 -15.47
C VAL A 337 1.91 -16.23 -15.72
N CYS A 338 0.75 -15.71 -15.32
CA CYS A 338 0.50 -14.28 -15.38
C CYS A 338 1.31 -13.54 -14.31
N ASP A 339 1.88 -12.39 -14.67
CA ASP A 339 2.57 -11.49 -13.74
C ASP A 339 1.97 -10.08 -13.81
N ALA A 340 1.34 -9.66 -12.71
CA ALA A 340 0.69 -8.35 -12.63
C ALA A 340 1.69 -7.18 -12.65
N GLN A 341 2.90 -7.36 -12.13
CA GLN A 341 3.97 -6.35 -12.19
C GLN A 341 4.42 -6.13 -13.63
N ALA A 342 4.55 -7.22 -14.39
CA ALA A 342 4.92 -7.19 -15.79
C ALA A 342 3.79 -6.62 -16.67
N MET A 343 2.54 -6.91 -16.33
CA MET A 343 1.39 -6.26 -16.96
C MET A 343 1.31 -4.76 -16.62
N GLY A 344 1.67 -4.38 -15.40
CA GLY A 344 1.83 -2.98 -14.97
C GLY A 344 2.80 -2.19 -15.84
N PHE A 345 3.84 -2.83 -16.37
CA PHE A 345 4.73 -2.19 -17.33
C PHE A 345 4.07 -1.99 -18.71
N LEU A 346 3.28 -2.95 -19.19
CA LEU A 346 2.57 -2.83 -20.46
C LEU A 346 1.47 -1.74 -20.41
N ASN A 347 1.09 -1.32 -19.21
CA ASN A 347 0.05 -0.35 -18.92
C ASN A 347 0.46 1.11 -19.18
N GLY A 348 1.18 1.36 -20.27
CA GLY A 348 1.50 2.68 -20.81
C GLY A 348 1.30 2.70 -22.32
N CYS A 349 0.59 3.69 -22.85
CA CYS A 349 0.13 3.67 -24.24
C CYS A 349 1.25 3.52 -25.28
N ALA A 350 2.39 4.19 -25.09
CA ALA A 350 3.53 4.06 -25.99
C ALA A 350 4.13 2.64 -25.97
N VAL A 351 4.18 2.01 -24.79
CA VAL A 351 4.67 0.63 -24.61
C VAL A 351 3.68 -0.37 -25.21
N LEU A 352 2.39 -0.16 -24.96
CA LEU A 352 1.31 -0.98 -25.48
C LEU A 352 1.29 -0.97 -27.01
N ALA A 353 1.31 0.22 -27.63
CA ALA A 353 1.38 0.40 -29.08
C ALA A 353 2.62 -0.28 -29.70
N ALA A 354 3.76 -0.24 -29.02
CA ALA A 354 4.99 -0.88 -29.50
C ALA A 354 4.95 -2.42 -29.45
N ARG A 355 4.04 -3.01 -28.67
CA ARG A 355 3.93 -4.46 -28.45
C ARG A 355 2.71 -5.09 -29.12
N VAL A 356 1.63 -4.33 -29.21
CA VAL A 356 0.37 -4.69 -29.82
C VAL A 356 0.09 -3.64 -30.90
N PRO A 357 0.52 -3.89 -32.15
CA PRO A 357 0.41 -2.91 -33.24
C PRO A 357 -1.01 -2.38 -33.45
N GLU A 358 -2.03 -3.19 -33.13
CA GLU A 358 -3.44 -2.82 -33.17
C GLU A 358 -3.78 -1.66 -32.21
N CYS A 359 -2.98 -1.48 -31.16
CA CYS A 359 -3.12 -0.38 -30.19
C CYS A 359 -2.39 0.91 -30.59
N ALA A 360 -1.74 0.95 -31.76
CA ALA A 360 -0.95 2.10 -32.17
C ALA A 360 -1.78 3.34 -32.56
N ALA A 361 -3.03 3.15 -32.98
CA ALA A 361 -3.90 4.22 -33.42
C ALA A 361 -4.61 4.93 -32.26
N GLU A 362 -5.11 4.17 -31.28
CA GLU A 362 -5.90 4.71 -30.16
C GLU A 362 -5.60 3.93 -28.87
N CYS A 363 -5.26 4.69 -27.83
CA CYS A 363 -5.05 4.17 -26.48
C CYS A 363 -5.63 5.15 -25.44
N LYS A 364 -6.59 4.70 -24.65
CA LYS A 364 -7.29 5.50 -23.64
C LYS A 364 -7.01 4.97 -22.22
N VAL A 365 -7.10 5.84 -21.21
CA VAL A 365 -7.05 5.41 -19.80
C VAL A 365 -8.48 5.19 -19.32
N VAL A 366 -8.77 4.02 -18.77
CA VAL A 366 -10.09 3.66 -18.21
C VAL A 366 -9.97 3.22 -16.75
N GLU A 367 -10.99 3.49 -15.94
CA GLU A 367 -11.09 2.95 -14.58
C GLU A 367 -11.72 1.54 -14.64
N SER A 368 -10.91 0.51 -14.95
CA SER A 368 -11.39 -0.85 -15.13
C SER A 368 -10.37 -1.88 -14.66
N LYS A 369 -10.85 -2.90 -13.93
CA LYS A 369 -10.06 -4.07 -13.49
C LYS A 369 -9.65 -5.01 -14.65
N PHE A 370 -10.20 -4.80 -15.84
CA PHE A 370 -10.01 -5.70 -16.99
C PHE A 370 -8.91 -5.22 -17.94
N ALA A 371 -8.50 -3.96 -17.83
CA ALA A 371 -7.41 -3.41 -18.63
C ALA A 371 -6.03 -3.88 -18.11
N PRO A 372 -4.98 -3.94 -18.97
CA PRO A 372 -4.98 -3.55 -20.38
C PRO A 372 -5.85 -4.45 -21.27
N LEU A 373 -6.63 -3.85 -22.18
CA LEU A 373 -7.58 -4.56 -23.05
C LEU A 373 -7.61 -3.95 -24.46
N ARG A 374 -8.09 -4.74 -25.44
CA ARG A 374 -8.11 -4.35 -26.86
C ARG A 374 -9.46 -3.88 -27.38
N ASP A 375 -10.57 -4.34 -26.83
CA ASP A 375 -11.86 -4.32 -27.55
C ASP A 375 -12.81 -3.18 -27.12
N LEU A 376 -12.36 -1.93 -27.15
CA LEU A 376 -13.30 -0.79 -27.22
C LEU A 376 -13.61 -0.50 -28.70
N GLU A 377 -14.78 0.07 -29.00
CA GLU A 377 -15.17 0.49 -30.38
C GLU A 377 -14.11 1.39 -31.05
N ASP A 378 -13.18 1.97 -30.26
CA ASP A 378 -12.10 2.90 -30.64
C ASP A 378 -10.71 2.47 -30.10
N GLY A 379 -10.31 1.21 -30.26
CA GLY A 379 -8.94 0.74 -29.96
C GLY A 379 -8.69 0.27 -28.53
N CYS A 380 -7.46 0.41 -28.03
CA CYS A 380 -7.02 -0.22 -26.78
C CYS A 380 -7.19 0.67 -25.55
N ALA A 381 -7.18 0.06 -24.37
CA ALA A 381 -7.21 0.78 -23.10
C ALA A 381 -6.18 0.27 -22.10
N ILE A 382 -5.60 1.21 -21.36
CA ILE A 382 -4.82 0.99 -20.15
C ILE A 382 -5.64 1.42 -18.93
N THR A 383 -5.23 1.03 -17.73
CA THR A 383 -5.92 1.41 -16.49
C THR A 383 -4.97 2.06 -15.48
N TRP A 384 -5.43 2.23 -14.24
CA TRP A 384 -4.59 2.74 -13.16
C TRP A 384 -3.92 1.54 -12.46
N PRO A 385 -2.68 1.67 -11.98
CA PRO A 385 -1.94 0.61 -11.29
C PRO A 385 -2.76 -0.20 -10.27
N ARG A 386 -3.65 0.45 -9.48
CA ARG A 386 -4.52 -0.22 -8.51
C ARG A 386 -5.46 -1.29 -9.08
N PHE A 387 -5.81 -1.19 -10.36
CA PHE A 387 -6.77 -2.06 -11.03
C PHE A 387 -6.11 -3.23 -11.75
N ILE A 388 -4.78 -3.22 -11.89
CA ILE A 388 -4.00 -4.22 -12.62
C ILE A 388 -3.99 -5.52 -11.82
N ASN A 389 -4.54 -6.59 -12.38
CA ASN A 389 -4.59 -7.91 -11.74
C ASN A 389 -4.75 -9.03 -12.78
N CYS A 390 -4.34 -10.26 -12.45
CA CYS A 390 -4.39 -11.39 -13.38
C CYS A 390 -5.78 -12.05 -13.52
N GLU A 391 -6.61 -11.96 -12.48
CA GLU A 391 -7.85 -12.75 -12.29
C GLU A 391 -9.07 -12.19 -13.03
N SER A 392 -9.18 -10.87 -13.15
CA SER A 392 -10.40 -10.21 -13.64
C SER A 392 -10.67 -10.56 -15.10
N LYS A 393 -11.96 -10.66 -15.47
CA LYS A 393 -12.42 -10.89 -16.85
C LYS A 393 -13.80 -10.28 -17.07
N GLU A 394 -14.09 -9.89 -18.30
CA GLU A 394 -15.36 -9.28 -18.71
C GLU A 394 -15.79 -9.84 -20.06
N GLU A 395 -17.07 -10.23 -20.16
CA GLU A 395 -17.63 -10.70 -21.42
C GLU A 395 -17.56 -9.60 -22.48
N GLY A 396 -17.09 -9.95 -23.68
CA GLY A 396 -16.96 -9.00 -24.79
C GLY A 396 -15.66 -8.21 -24.84
N THR A 397 -14.76 -8.34 -23.85
CA THR A 397 -13.43 -7.71 -23.91
C THR A 397 -12.29 -8.73 -23.90
N SER A 398 -11.30 -8.51 -24.75
CA SER A 398 -10.05 -9.28 -24.81
C SER A 398 -8.98 -8.59 -23.97
N ARG A 399 -8.51 -9.29 -22.92
CA ARG A 399 -7.40 -8.83 -22.09
C ARG A 399 -6.07 -8.96 -22.82
N ILE A 400 -5.17 -8.01 -22.58
CA ILE A 400 -3.80 -8.03 -23.08
C ILE A 400 -2.90 -8.42 -21.91
N CYS A 401 -2.47 -9.67 -21.91
CA CYS A 401 -1.82 -10.33 -20.79
C CYS A 401 -0.31 -10.41 -21.00
N VAL A 402 0.45 -10.37 -19.89
CA VAL A 402 1.88 -10.61 -19.89
C VAL A 402 2.16 -11.89 -19.12
N CYS A 403 2.58 -12.91 -19.87
CA CYS A 403 2.89 -14.23 -19.33
C CYS A 403 4.40 -14.37 -19.17
N VAL A 404 4.85 -14.69 -17.96
CA VAL A 404 6.26 -14.89 -17.62
C VAL A 404 6.53 -16.37 -17.48
N LYS A 405 7.73 -16.82 -17.84
CA LYS A 405 8.12 -18.21 -17.64
C LYS A 405 8.35 -18.46 -16.14
N GLU A 406 7.76 -19.54 -15.60
CA GLU A 406 7.98 -20.00 -14.22
C GLU A 406 9.44 -20.39 -13.92
#